data_AF-A0A382DPT7-F1
#
_entry.id   AF-A0A382DPT7-F1
#
_cell.length_a   1.000
_cell.length_b   1.000
_cell.length_c   1.000
_cell.angle_alpha   90.00
_cell.angle_beta   90.00
_cell.angle_gamma   90.00
#
_symmetry.space_group_name_H-M   'P 1'
#
loop_
_entity.id
_entity.type
_entity.pdbx_description
1 polymer ?
#
loop_
_entity_poly.entity_id
_entity_poly.type
_entity_poly.pdbx_seq_one_letter_code
_entity_poly.pdbx_strand_id
1 'polypeptide(L)' 'MIKLGCMSLSYGKAMSEGRMTLESFIDTAYELGLDGIDLHTRAFASMDNAYLRDIRMRCLKRGMAISY' A
#
# COMPACT_ATOMS: atom_id res chain seq x y z
N MET A 1 8.56 20.21 -7.11
CA MET A 1 7.55 19.35 -7.75
C MET A 1 6.72 18.71 -6.64
N ILE A 2 5.40 18.71 -6.76
CA ILE A 2 4.50 18.09 -5.78
C ILE A 2 4.46 16.59 -6.06
N LYS A 3 4.56 15.75 -5.01
CA LYS A 3 4.38 14.29 -5.10
C LYS A 3 2.93 13.92 -4.76
N LEU A 4 2.37 12.96 -5.47
CA LEU A 4 1.02 12.44 -5.27
C LEU A 4 1.04 11.09 -4.55
N GLY A 5 0.41 11.04 -3.38
CA GLY A 5 0.26 9.83 -2.58
C GLY A 5 -1.19 9.40 -2.41
N CYS A 6 -1.42 8.15 -2.00
CA CYS A 6 -2.74 7.63 -1.66
C CYS A 6 -2.73 6.87 -0.33
N MET A 7 -3.63 7.25 0.58
CA MET A 7 -3.81 6.58 1.87
C MET A 7 -4.66 5.31 1.72
N SER A 8 -4.21 4.20 2.31
CA SER A 8 -4.89 2.89 2.22
C SER A 8 -6.34 2.91 2.73
N LEU A 9 -6.69 3.81 3.66
CA LEU A 9 -8.07 4.01 4.11
C LEU A 9 -9.03 4.43 2.98
N SER A 10 -8.52 5.00 1.88
CA SER A 10 -9.33 5.31 0.69
C SER A 10 -9.95 4.05 0.07
N TYR A 11 -9.33 2.89 0.27
CA TYR A 11 -9.81 1.56 -0.13
C TYR A 11 -10.28 0.71 1.06
N GLY A 12 -10.46 1.31 2.24
CA GLY A 12 -10.78 0.59 3.47
C GLY A 12 -12.03 -0.30 3.37
N LYS A 13 -13.07 0.16 2.65
CA LYS A 13 -14.28 -0.64 2.38
C LYS A 13 -13.99 -1.85 1.48
N ALA A 14 -13.20 -1.67 0.42
CA ALA A 14 -12.83 -2.76 -0.47
C ALA A 14 -11.97 -3.81 0.26
N MET A 15 -11.06 -3.36 1.12
CA MET A 15 -10.25 -4.25 1.96
C MET A 15 -11.09 -4.98 3.01
N SER A 16 -12.01 -4.29 3.70
CA SER A 16 -12.88 -4.92 4.70
C SER A 16 -13.84 -5.96 4.10
N GLU A 17 -14.22 -5.78 2.84
CA GLU A 17 -15.07 -6.72 2.09
C GLU A 17 -14.25 -7.83 1.40
N GLY A 18 -12.93 -7.88 1.58
CA GLY A 18 -12.05 -8.88 0.98
C GLY A 18 -11.87 -8.73 -0.54
N ARG A 19 -12.30 -7.60 -1.14
CA ARG A 19 -12.18 -7.33 -2.57
C ARG A 19 -10.80 -6.78 -2.97
N MET A 20 -9.97 -6.41 -2.01
CA MET A 20 -8.65 -5.86 -2.22
C MET A 20 -7.74 -6.23 -1.04
N THR A 21 -6.54 -6.71 -1.32
CA THR A 21 -5.47 -6.87 -0.32
C THR A 21 -4.54 -5.67 -0.35
N LEU A 22 -3.69 -5.52 0.68
CA LEU A 22 -2.69 -4.47 0.70
C LEU A 22 -1.71 -4.58 -0.48
N GLU A 23 -1.32 -5.79 -0.86
CA GLU A 23 -0.47 -6.05 -2.03
C GLU A 23 -1.13 -5.57 -3.32
N SER A 24 -2.41 -5.89 -3.53
CA SER A 24 -3.14 -5.43 -4.71
C SER A 24 -3.36 -3.92 -4.73
N PHE A 25 -3.50 -3.28 -3.56
CA PHE A 25 -3.52 -1.83 -3.44
C PHE A 25 -2.19 -1.19 -3.86
N ILE A 26 -1.06 -1.76 -3.42
CA ILE A 26 0.29 -1.34 -3.82
C ILE A 26 0.47 -1.49 -5.33
N ASP A 27 0.01 -2.61 -5.91
CA ASP A 27 0.06 -2.84 -7.35
C ASP A 27 -0.80 -1.82 -8.11
N THR A 28 -2.01 -1.54 -7.62
CA THR A 28 -2.92 -0.54 -8.21
C THR A 28 -2.31 0.88 -8.15
N ALA A 29 -1.72 1.27 -7.01
CA ALA A 29 -1.10 2.59 -6.85
C ALA A 29 0.07 2.80 -7.84
N TYR A 30 0.86 1.75 -8.07
CA TYR A 30 1.94 1.76 -9.06
C TYR A 30 1.39 1.88 -10.49
N GLU A 31 0.37 1.11 -10.84
CA GLU A 31 -0.27 1.17 -12.17
C GLU A 31 -0.90 2.53 -12.47
N LEU A 32 -1.40 3.23 -11.44
CA LEU A 32 -1.92 4.59 -11.53
C LEU A 32 -0.83 5.68 -11.64
N GLY A 33 0.45 5.31 -11.51
CA GLY A 33 1.57 6.26 -11.58
C GLY A 33 1.70 7.17 -10.36
N LEU A 34 1.26 6.73 -9.18
CA LEU A 34 1.43 7.48 -7.95
C LEU A 34 2.89 7.47 -7.47
N ASP A 35 3.30 8.54 -6.79
CA ASP A 35 4.66 8.66 -6.24
C ASP A 35 4.83 7.90 -4.91
N GLY A 36 3.73 7.62 -4.22
CA GLY A 36 3.76 6.95 -2.92
C GLY A 36 2.40 6.56 -2.38
N ILE A 37 2.42 5.96 -1.20
CA ILE A 37 1.25 5.48 -0.46
C ILE A 37 1.40 5.73 1.04
N ASP A 38 0.28 5.94 1.73
CA ASP A 38 0.21 5.95 3.18
C ASP A 38 -0.49 4.67 3.67
N LEU A 39 0.03 4.06 4.73
CA LEU A 39 -0.42 2.74 5.18
C LEU A 39 -1.02 2.80 6.58
N HIS A 40 -2.34 2.65 6.66
CA HIS A 40 -3.02 2.41 7.92
C HIS A 40 -2.85 0.95 8.39
N THR A 41 -2.62 0.73 9.69
CA THR A 41 -2.35 -0.60 10.29
C THR A 41 -3.43 -1.65 10.02
N ARG A 42 -4.69 -1.22 9.86
CA ARG A 42 -5.82 -2.12 9.49
C ARG A 42 -5.71 -2.74 8.09
N ALA A 43 -4.89 -2.18 7.20
CA ALA A 43 -4.68 -2.75 5.87
C ALA A 43 -3.75 -3.98 5.91
N PHE A 44 -2.98 -4.16 6.99
CA PHE A 44 -2.04 -5.26 7.10
C PHE A 44 -2.77 -6.56 7.46
N ALA A 45 -2.53 -7.61 6.68
CA ALA A 45 -3.04 -8.95 6.96
C ALA A 45 -2.29 -9.65 8.13
N SER A 46 -1.04 -9.24 8.38
CA SER A 46 -0.21 -9.73 9.47
C SER A 46 0.73 -8.63 9.99
N MET A 47 1.26 -8.83 11.19
CA MET A 47 2.31 -8.00 11.80
C MET A 47 3.63 -8.77 11.94
N ASP A 48 3.74 -9.96 11.36
CA ASP A 48 4.98 -10.72 11.37
C ASP A 48 6.07 -10.05 10.51
N ASN A 49 7.33 -10.23 10.90
CA ASN A 49 8.46 -9.57 10.24
C ASN A 49 8.63 -9.97 8.77
N ALA A 50 8.23 -11.19 8.38
CA ALA A 50 8.38 -11.66 7.01
C ALA A 50 7.38 -10.95 6.08
N TYR A 51 6.13 -10.82 6.51
CA TYR A 51 5.06 -10.08 5.84
C TYR A 51 5.38 -8.60 5.74
N LEU A 52 5.75 -7.95 6.85
CA LEU A 52 6.12 -6.53 6.85
C LEU A 52 7.31 -6.26 5.92
N ARG A 53 8.27 -7.19 5.87
CA ARG A 53 9.38 -7.12 4.92
C ARG A 53 8.91 -7.28 3.47
N ASP A 54 7.99 -8.20 3.17
CA ASP A 54 7.44 -8.34 1.81
C ASP A 54 6.77 -7.04 1.34
N ILE A 55 5.89 -6.47 2.17
CA ILE A 55 5.22 -5.19 1.89
C ILE A 55 6.24 -4.09 1.59
N ARG A 56 7.24 -3.92 2.46
CA ARG A 56 8.31 -2.93 2.27
C ARG A 56 9.07 -3.17 0.96
N MET A 57 9.45 -4.42 0.68
CA MET A 57 10.19 -4.77 -0.53
C MET A 57 9.35 -4.58 -1.80
N ARG A 58 8.03 -4.78 -1.74
CA ARG A 58 7.12 -4.57 -2.86
C ARG A 58 7.05 -3.10 -3.26
N CYS A 59 6.91 -2.20 -2.28
CA CYS A 59 6.96 -0.75 -2.51
C CYS A 59 8.32 -0.33 -3.06
N LEU A 60 9.41 -0.80 -2.46
CA LEU A 60 10.78 -0.47 -2.87
C LEU A 60 11.04 -0.87 -4.33
N LYS A 61 10.66 -2.09 -4.73
CA LYS A 61 10.84 -2.58 -6.11
C LYS A 61 10.02 -1.78 -7.14
N ARG A 62 8.97 -1.09 -6.72
CA ARG A 62 8.10 -0.24 -7.56
C ARG A 62 8.47 1.24 -7.49
N GLY A 63 9.50 1.60 -6.73
CA GLY A 63 9.88 2.99 -6.51
C GLY A 63 8.84 3.80 -5.73
N MET A 64 7.90 3.14 -5.06
CA MET A 64 6.85 3.83 -4.30
C MET A 64 7.34 4.19 -2.91
N ALA A 65 7.29 5.48 -2.59
CA ALA A 65 7.53 5.95 -1.25
C ALA A 65 6.41 5.50 -0.31
N ILE A 66 6.75 4.98 0.87
CA ILE A 66 5.78 4.85 1.96
C ILE A 66 5.83 6.18 2.71
N SER A 67 4.79 6.98 2.56
CA SER A 67 4.61 8.26 3.25
C SER A 67 3.89 8.05 4.59
N TYR A 68 3.74 9.15 5.35
CA TYR A 68 3.52 9.16 6.80
C TYR A 68 2.15 8.63 7.24
#